data_AF-A0A3D5X4Y3-F1
#
_entry.id   AF-A0A3D5X4Y3-F1
#
_cell.length_a   1.000
_cell.length_b   1.000
_cell.length_c   1.000
_cell.angle_alpha   90.00
_cell.angle_beta   90.00
_cell.angle_gamma   90.00
#
_symmetry.space_group_name_H-M   'P 1'
#
loop_
_entity.id
_entity.type
_entity.pdbx_description
1 polymer ?
#
loop_
_entity_poly.entity_id
_entity_poly.type
_entity_poly.pdbx_seq_one_letter_code
_entity_poly.pdbx_strand_id
1 'polypeptide(L)' 'DMSEYMEKFSVSRLIGAPPGYVGYEQGGQLTEKVRRRPYSIVLLDEIEKAHPDVFHI' A
#
# COMPACT_ATOMS: atom_id res chain seq x y z
N ASP A 1 -10.21 -4.57 -3.07
CA ASP A 1 -11.10 -3.46 -2.74
C ASP A 1 -10.28 -2.38 -2.04
N MET A 2 -10.28 -1.16 -2.59
CA MET A 2 -9.51 -0.05 -2.06
C MET A 2 -10.24 0.73 -0.95
N SER A 3 -11.50 0.40 -0.66
CA SER A 3 -12.24 0.97 0.48
C SER A 3 -11.59 0.68 1.84
N GLU A 4 -10.84 -0.42 1.98
CA GLU A 4 -10.04 -0.73 3.18
C GLU A 4 -8.91 0.29 3.44
N TYR A 5 -8.55 1.08 2.42
CA TYR A 5 -7.44 2.04 2.42
C TYR A 5 -7.91 3.49 2.39
N MET A 6 -9.15 3.76 2.84
CA MET A 6 -9.74 5.11 2.94
C MET A 6 -9.07 6.00 3.98
N GLU A 7 -8.48 5.42 5.02
CA GLU A 7 -7.88 6.16 6.12
C GLU A 7 -6.37 6.32 5.92
N LYS A 8 -5.82 7.46 6.31
CA LYS A 8 -4.39 7.75 6.12
C LYS A 8 -3.46 6.68 6.71
N PHE A 9 -3.79 6.14 7.89
CA PHE A 9 -2.95 5.13 8.53
C PHE A 9 -3.09 3.74 7.89
N SER A 10 -4.19 3.46 7.18
CA SER A 10 -4.34 2.19 6.49
C SER A 10 -3.50 2.12 5.22
N VAL A 11 -3.17 3.26 4.59
CA VAL A 11 -2.22 3.35 3.47
C VAL A 11 -0.87 2.71 3.84
N SER A 12 -0.33 3.00 5.03
CA SER A 12 0.93 2.42 5.50
C SER A 12 0.90 0.88 5.58
N ARG A 13 -0.27 0.26 5.76
CA ARG A 13 -0.41 -1.22 5.71
C ARG A 13 -0.26 -1.76 4.29
N LEU A 14 -0.67 -1.00 3.28
CA LEU A 14 -0.57 -1.38 1.87
C LEU A 14 0.88 -1.31 1.36
N ILE A 15 1.56 -0.19 1.60
CA ILE A 15 2.87 0.12 0.99
C ILE A 15 4.07 -0.04 1.94
N GLY A 16 3.84 0.08 3.25
CA GLY A 16 4.87 0.12 4.28
C GLY A 16 4.80 1.43 5.08
N ALA A 17 5.36 1.43 6.30
CA ALA A 17 5.50 2.67 7.06
C ALA A 17 6.48 3.62 6.34
N PRO A 18 6.38 4.95 6.52
CA PRO A 18 7.36 5.89 5.98
C PRO A 18 8.73 5.79 6.68
N PRO A 19 9.82 6.30 6.06
CA PRO A 19 11.15 6.31 6.68
C PRO A 19 11.13 6.95 8.07
N GLY A 20 11.77 6.32 9.04
CA GLY A 20 11.81 6.81 10.43
C GLY A 20 10.61 6.38 11.29
N TYR A 21 9.62 5.67 10.74
CA TYR A 21 8.53 5.07 11.50
C TYR A 21 8.76 3.57 11.73
N VAL A 22 8.19 3.05 12.82
CA VAL A 22 8.22 1.62 13.14
C VAL A 22 7.59 0.83 11.98
N GLY A 23 8.29 -0.19 11.50
CA GLY A 23 7.83 -1.04 10.38
C GLY A 23 8.29 -0.61 8.99
N TYR A 24 9.13 0.43 8.86
CA TYR A 24 9.68 0.86 7.55
C TYR A 24 10.37 -0.29 6.78
N GLU A 25 11.19 -1.10 7.47
CA GLU A 25 11.91 -2.21 6.83
C GLU A 25 11.06 -3.45 6.55
N GLN A 26 9.84 -3.52 7.09
CA GLN A 26 8.97 -4.69 6.97
C GLN A 26 8.20 -4.70 5.64
N GLY A 27 8.19 -3.57 4.92
CA GLY A 27 7.36 -3.38 3.73
C GLY A 27 5.86 -3.41 4.06
N GLY A 28 5.05 -3.17 3.05
CA GLY A 28 3.59 -3.26 3.10
C GLY A 28 3.09 -4.53 2.44
N GLN A 29 1.79 -4.78 2.62
CA GLN A 29 1.13 -5.96 2.07
C GLN A 29 1.30 -6.09 0.54
N LEU A 30 1.25 -4.98 -0.20
CA LEU A 30 1.44 -4.97 -1.64
C LEU A 30 2.93 -5.07 -2.01
N THR A 31 3.77 -4.23 -1.40
CA THR A 31 5.20 -4.16 -1.75
C THR A 31 5.92 -5.49 -1.45
N GLU A 32 5.59 -6.18 -0.37
CA GLU A 32 6.15 -7.51 -0.09
C GLU A 32 5.68 -8.59 -1.07
N LYS A 33 4.41 -8.55 -1.48
CA LYS A 33 3.87 -9.51 -2.46
C LYS A 33 4.55 -9.33 -3.83
N VAL A 34 4.72 -8.09 -4.27
CA VAL A 34 5.40 -7.77 -5.54
C VAL A 34 6.90 -8.10 -5.44
N ARG A 35 7.57 -7.80 -4.32
CA ARG A 35 8.99 -8.14 -4.12
C ARG A 35 9.25 -9.64 -4.25
N ARG A 36 8.36 -10.48 -3.73
CA ARG A 36 8.45 -11.95 -3.85
C ARG A 36 8.10 -12.47 -5.25
N ARG A 37 7.27 -11.74 -6.02
CA ARG A 37 6.84 -12.10 -7.39
C ARG A 37 6.88 -10.88 -8.30
N PRO A 38 8.08 -10.48 -8.79
CA PRO A 38 8.27 -9.21 -9.49
C PRO A 38 7.46 -9.08 -10.77
N TYR A 39 7.28 -10.18 -11.50
CA TYR A 39 6.45 -10.24 -12.70
C TYR A 39 5.04 -10.68 -12.32
N SER A 40 4.20 -9.72 -11.98
CA SER A 40 2.82 -9.94 -11.59
C SER A 40 1.91 -8.84 -12.13
N ILE A 41 0.61 -9.14 -12.20
CA ILE A 41 -0.42 -8.16 -12.50
C ILE A 41 -1.01 -7.72 -11.16
N VAL A 42 -1.07 -6.41 -10.94
CA VAL A 42 -1.72 -5.81 -9.78
C VAL A 42 -3.03 -5.20 -10.24
N LEU A 43 -4.14 -5.70 -9.71
CA LEU A 43 -5.46 -5.11 -9.90
C LEU A 43 -5.80 -4.27 -8.67
N LEU A 44 -6.13 -3.00 -8.90
CA LEU A 44 -6.66 -2.10 -7.88
C LEU A 44 -8.14 -1.87 -8.19
N ASP A 45 -9.00 -2.44 -7.35
CA ASP A 45 -10.44 -2.35 -7.50
C ASP A 45 -11.00 -1.19 -6.67
N GLU A 46 -11.96 -0.44 -7.22
CA GLU A 46 -12.54 0.77 -6.61
C GLU A 46 -11.50 1.82 -6.17
N ILE A 47 -10.48 2.06 -7.00
CA ILE A 47 -9.35 2.95 -6.66
C ILE A 47 -9.77 4.36 -6.26
N GLU A 48 -10.89 4.87 -6.74
CA GLU A 48 -11.46 6.17 -6.38
C GLU A 48 -11.93 6.25 -4.91
N LYS A 49 -12.07 5.10 -4.23
CA LYS A 49 -12.37 5.05 -2.79
C LYS A 49 -11.13 5.16 -1.93
N ALA A 50 -9.94 4.96 -2.48
CA ALA A 50 -8.70 5.00 -1.69
C ALA A 50 -8.42 6.40 -1.12
N HIS A 51 -7.66 6.46 -0.02
CA HIS A 51 -7.14 7.73 0.47
C HIS A 51 -6.25 8.42 -0.58
N PRO A 52 -6.30 9.75 -0.75
CA PRO A 52 -5.50 10.48 -1.74
C PRO A 52 -3.99 10.22 -1.68
N ASP A 53 -3.44 9.97 -0.48
CA ASP A 53 -2.02 9.62 -0.29
C ASP A 53 -1.58 8.34 -1.03
N VAL A 54 -2.52 7.46 -1.46
CA VAL A 54 -2.20 6.31 -2.32
C VAL A 54 -1.72 6.75 -3.71
N PHE A 55 -2.20 7.90 -4.20
CA PHE A 55 -1.82 8.45 -5.50
C PHE A 55 -0.56 9.32 -5.43
N HIS A 56 -0.16 9.76 -4.24
CA HIS A 56 0.96 10.67 -4.02
C HIS A 56 2.00 10.03 -3.09
N ILE A 57 2.88 9.21 -3.67
CA ILE A 57 4.07 8.63 -3.03
C ILE A 57 5.34 9.35 -3.51
#